data_AF-A0A9R1SUF2-F1
#
_entry.id   AF-A0A9R1SUF2-F1
#
_cell.length_a   1.000
_cell.length_b   1.000
_cell.length_c   1.000
_cell.angle_alpha   90.00
_cell.angle_beta   90.00
_cell.angle_gamma   90.00
#
_symmetry.space_group_name_H-M   'P 1'
#
loop_
_entity.id
_entity.type
_entity.pdbx_description
1 polymer ?
#
loop_
_entity_poly.entity_id
_entity_poly.type
_entity_poly.pdbx_seq_one_letter_code
_entity_poly.pdbx_strand_id
1 'polypeptide(L)'
;MKCFIIVILSNFLSTVYQQLMDESATVAIIREVYDSANAHEAFEYELERALEAEYNLIIIEPSKLGDETSRWITVGNCLHKTASLSGLAAIITGIVWGDRPYICGTFGITAVITCGLYTVSWQFDPCCQYQVETDTSKLPHVELLAVLGPSSPTFLVRKDDKRRRILHTSITLTALSICAWRLYQAFN
;
A
#
# COMPACT_ATOMS: atom_id res chain seq x y z
N MET A 1 -12.87 -3.75 -6.13
CA MET A 1 -12.64 -3.56 -4.66
C MET A 1 -13.58 -4.44 -3.83
N LYS A 2 -13.43 -5.76 -3.94
CA LYS A 2 -14.11 -6.76 -3.10
C LYS A 2 -13.04 -7.56 -2.36
N CYS A 3 -13.17 -7.55 -1.03
CA CYS A 3 -12.67 -8.48 -0.04
C CYS A 3 -11.44 -9.34 -0.33
N PHE A 4 -10.37 -9.02 0.40
CA PHE A 4 -9.62 -9.96 1.23
C PHE A 4 -10.43 -11.24 1.59
N ILE A 5 -9.79 -12.39 1.44
CA ILE A 5 -10.21 -13.72 1.93
C ILE A 5 -11.28 -14.39 1.05
N ILE A 6 -10.87 -15.21 0.04
CA ILE A 6 -11.52 -16.46 -0.44
C ILE A 6 -10.82 -16.95 -1.76
N VAL A 7 -9.49 -17.11 -1.83
CA VAL A 7 -8.89 -17.90 -2.94
C VAL A 7 -7.62 -18.68 -2.56
N ILE A 8 -7.35 -18.87 -1.26
CA ILE A 8 -6.08 -19.47 -0.80
C ILE A 8 -6.04 -21.01 -0.93
N LEU A 9 -7.15 -21.71 -1.18
CA LEU A 9 -7.19 -23.18 -1.12
C LEU A 9 -7.42 -23.96 -2.42
N SER A 10 -7.79 -23.33 -3.55
CA SER A 10 -7.91 -24.06 -4.84
C SER A 10 -6.74 -23.84 -5.80
N ASN A 11 -5.89 -22.84 -5.57
CA ASN A 11 -4.81 -22.48 -6.49
C ASN A 11 -3.53 -23.32 -6.33
N PHE A 12 -3.36 -24.02 -5.21
CA PHE A 12 -2.10 -24.72 -4.86
C PHE A 12 -1.67 -25.79 -5.88
N LEU A 13 -2.61 -26.37 -6.64
CA LEU A 13 -2.32 -27.35 -7.71
C LEU A 13 -2.02 -26.69 -9.07
N SER A 14 -2.50 -25.47 -9.33
CA SER A 14 -2.11 -24.69 -10.52
C SER A 14 -0.79 -23.95 -10.32
N THR A 15 -0.44 -23.57 -9.08
CA THR A 15 0.83 -22.90 -8.74
C THR A 15 2.06 -23.75 -9.08
N VAL A 16 1.98 -25.08 -8.93
CA VAL A 16 3.10 -25.99 -9.24
C VAL A 16 3.37 -26.07 -10.75
N TYR A 17 2.34 -25.92 -11.59
CA TYR A 17 2.51 -25.97 -13.06
C TYR A 17 3.09 -24.66 -13.62
N GLN A 18 2.77 -23.51 -13.00
CA GLN A 18 3.32 -22.21 -13.37
C GLN A 18 4.74 -21.98 -12.81
N GLN A 19 5.12 -22.68 -11.73
CA GLN A 19 6.45 -22.59 -11.10
C GLN A 19 7.62 -23.15 -11.94
N LEU A 20 7.37 -23.79 -13.08
CA LEU A 20 8.43 -24.39 -13.93
C LEU A 20 8.86 -23.51 -15.12
N MET A 21 8.28 -22.32 -15.31
CA MET A 21 8.71 -21.36 -16.35
C MET A 21 8.72 -19.92 -15.86
N ASP A 22 9.68 -19.56 -15.00
CA ASP A 22 10.48 -18.32 -15.10
C ASP A 22 11.33 -18.15 -13.82
N GLU A 23 12.57 -18.63 -13.87
CA GLU A 23 13.55 -18.46 -12.80
C GLU A 23 14.09 -17.01 -12.68
N SER A 24 13.40 -16.03 -13.28
CA SER A 24 13.72 -14.61 -13.15
C SER A 24 12.51 -13.69 -13.40
N ALA A 25 11.39 -13.96 -12.74
CA ALA A 25 10.15 -13.19 -12.88
C ALA A 25 10.28 -11.73 -12.35
N THR A 26 11.00 -10.88 -13.07
CA THR A 26 11.27 -9.47 -12.75
C THR A 26 10.12 -8.55 -13.19
N VAL A 27 9.33 -8.95 -14.18
CA VAL A 27 8.30 -8.10 -14.79
C VAL A 27 7.01 -8.88 -15.09
N ALA A 28 5.86 -8.35 -14.68
CA ALA A 28 4.53 -8.80 -15.10
C ALA A 28 3.87 -7.73 -15.98
N ILE A 29 3.15 -8.13 -17.04
CA ILE A 29 2.41 -7.22 -17.91
C ILE A 29 0.95 -7.67 -17.96
N ILE A 30 0.05 -6.80 -17.53
CA ILE A 30 -1.40 -7.00 -17.59
C ILE A 30 -1.87 -6.31 -18.86
N ARG A 31 -2.31 -7.10 -19.84
CA ARG A 31 -2.69 -6.61 -21.16
C ARG A 31 -4.18 -6.35 -21.27
N GLU A 32 -4.53 -5.34 -22.06
CA GLU A 32 -5.93 -5.03 -22.33
C GLU A 32 -6.50 -5.97 -23.40
N VAL A 33 -7.40 -6.87 -22.99
CA VAL A 33 -8.10 -7.82 -23.88
C VAL A 33 -9.60 -7.52 -23.88
N TYR A 34 -10.11 -6.97 -24.98
CA TYR A 34 -11.49 -6.48 -25.09
C TYR A 34 -12.58 -7.55 -25.32
N ASP A 35 -12.27 -8.85 -25.20
CA ASP A 35 -13.09 -9.91 -25.82
C ASP A 35 -14.26 -10.46 -24.97
N SER A 36 -14.57 -9.86 -23.80
CA SER A 36 -15.71 -10.33 -22.99
C SER A 36 -16.32 -9.27 -22.07
N ALA A 37 -17.60 -9.44 -21.72
CA ALA A 37 -18.32 -8.58 -20.77
C ALA A 37 -17.70 -8.57 -19.35
N ASN A 38 -16.89 -9.58 -19.00
CA ASN A 38 -16.21 -9.72 -17.72
C ASN A 38 -14.69 -9.48 -17.80
N ALA A 39 -14.19 -8.85 -18.88
CA ALA A 39 -12.75 -8.61 -19.06
C ALA A 39 -12.11 -7.85 -17.88
N HIS A 40 -12.86 -6.95 -17.25
CA HIS A 40 -12.38 -6.18 -16.08
C HIS A 40 -12.04 -7.06 -14.87
N GLU A 41 -12.85 -8.08 -14.58
CA GLU A 41 -12.60 -8.99 -13.46
C GLU A 41 -11.38 -9.88 -13.73
N ALA A 42 -11.16 -10.26 -14.99
CA ALA A 42 -9.96 -10.99 -15.40
C ALA A 42 -8.68 -10.16 -15.19
N PHE A 43 -8.71 -8.85 -15.49
CA PHE A 43 -7.57 -7.96 -15.24
C PHE A 43 -7.32 -7.76 -13.73
N GLU A 44 -8.37 -7.61 -12.92
CA GLU A 44 -8.23 -7.53 -11.45
C GLU A 44 -7.59 -8.81 -10.88
N TYR A 45 -8.03 -9.98 -11.35
CA TYR A 45 -7.47 -11.27 -10.92
C TYR A 45 -6.00 -11.45 -11.33
N GLU A 46 -5.64 -11.05 -12.56
CA GLU A 46 -4.25 -11.12 -13.02
C GLU A 46 -3.34 -10.19 -12.22
N LEU A 47 -3.83 -9.00 -11.86
CA LEU A 47 -3.14 -8.07 -10.99
C LEU A 47 -2.92 -8.65 -9.59
N GLU A 48 -3.97 -9.21 -8.98
CA GLU A 48 -3.88 -9.83 -7.66
C GLU A 48 -2.85 -10.97 -7.66
N ARG A 49 -2.88 -11.83 -8.68
CA ARG A 49 -1.89 -12.91 -8.85
C ARG A 49 -0.46 -12.37 -9.00
N ALA A 50 -0.26 -11.27 -9.74
CA ALA A 50 1.06 -10.64 -9.89
C ALA A 50 1.54 -10.01 -8.57
N LEU A 51 0.64 -9.43 -7.78
CA LEU A 51 0.97 -8.89 -6.46
C LEU A 51 1.37 -10.00 -5.48
N GLU A 52 0.63 -11.13 -5.47
CA GLU A 52 0.90 -12.30 -4.63
C GLU A 52 2.22 -13.01 -5.00
N ALA A 53 2.55 -13.07 -6.29
CA ALA A 53 3.82 -13.59 -6.78
C ALA A 53 5.01 -12.63 -6.55
N GLU A 54 4.75 -11.44 -6.02
CA GLU A 54 5.72 -10.44 -5.61
C GLU A 54 6.70 -9.96 -6.71
N TYR A 55 6.21 -9.81 -7.95
CA TYR A 55 6.98 -9.29 -9.09
C TYR A 55 7.66 -7.94 -8.77
N ASN A 56 8.85 -7.69 -9.30
CA ASN A 56 9.58 -6.42 -9.04
C ASN A 56 8.97 -5.23 -9.80
N LEU A 57 8.44 -5.47 -10.99
CA LEU A 57 7.77 -4.48 -11.83
C LEU A 57 6.46 -5.08 -12.35
N ILE A 58 5.35 -4.39 -12.15
CA ILE A 58 4.05 -4.74 -12.73
C ILE A 58 3.63 -3.61 -13.65
N ILE A 59 3.28 -3.94 -14.89
CA ILE A 59 2.87 -3.00 -15.92
C ILE A 59 1.39 -3.23 -16.19
N ILE A 60 0.58 -2.19 -15.98
CA ILE A 60 -0.87 -2.25 -16.16
C ILE A 60 -1.20 -1.45 -17.41
N GLU A 61 -1.55 -2.13 -18.49
CA GLU A 61 -1.97 -1.50 -19.75
C GLU A 61 -3.40 -0.93 -19.69
N PRO A 62 -4.41 -1.63 -19.11
CA PRO A 62 -5.76 -1.09 -19.00
C PRO A 62 -5.78 0.16 -18.11
N SER A 63 -5.99 1.33 -18.74
CA SER A 63 -5.93 2.64 -18.07
C SER A 63 -6.87 2.74 -16.86
N LYS A 64 -8.11 2.24 -16.97
CA LYS A 64 -9.09 2.24 -15.87
C LYS A 64 -8.57 1.50 -14.63
N LEU A 65 -8.02 0.29 -14.82
CA LEU A 65 -7.48 -0.50 -13.71
C LEU A 65 -6.24 0.19 -13.12
N GLY A 66 -5.34 0.67 -13.98
CA GLY A 66 -4.15 1.41 -13.57
C GLY A 66 -4.45 2.65 -12.74
N ASP A 67 -5.46 3.44 -13.14
CA ASP A 67 -5.92 4.62 -12.42
C ASP A 67 -6.55 4.26 -11.07
N GLU A 68 -7.37 3.22 -11.01
CA GLU A 68 -7.97 2.73 -9.76
C GLU A 68 -6.90 2.26 -8.77
N THR A 69 -5.92 1.47 -9.23
CA THR A 69 -4.80 1.00 -8.41
C THR A 69 -3.91 2.17 -7.97
N SER A 70 -3.61 3.11 -8.85
CA SER A 70 -2.82 4.31 -8.54
C SER A 70 -3.48 5.17 -7.47
N ARG A 71 -4.81 5.37 -7.57
CA ARG A 71 -5.59 6.10 -6.57
C ARG A 71 -5.60 5.37 -5.22
N TRP A 72 -5.72 4.05 -5.22
CA TRP A 72 -5.63 3.25 -3.99
C TRP A 72 -4.28 3.42 -3.30
N ILE A 73 -3.18 3.29 -4.04
CA ILE A 73 -1.81 3.54 -3.56
C ILE A 73 -1.64 4.96 -3.01
N THR A 74 -2.23 5.94 -3.68
CA THR A 74 -2.20 7.34 -3.23
C THR A 74 -2.92 7.52 -1.89
N VAL A 75 -4.10 6.91 -1.71
CA VAL A 75 -4.85 6.92 -0.44
C VAL A 75 -4.03 6.27 0.67
N GLY A 76 -3.45 5.10 0.41
CA GLY A 76 -2.58 4.40 1.36
C GLY A 76 -1.37 5.24 1.82
N ASN A 77 -0.69 5.87 0.87
CA ASN A 77 0.41 6.78 1.14
C ASN A 77 -0.02 8.03 1.94
N CYS A 78 -1.21 8.56 1.68
CA CYS A 78 -1.79 9.66 2.44
C CYS A 78 -2.07 9.25 3.89
N LEU A 79 -2.71 8.09 4.11
CA LEU A 79 -2.96 7.53 5.44
C LEU A 79 -1.67 7.35 6.23
N HIS A 80 -0.61 6.80 5.60
CA HIS A 80 0.68 6.63 6.26
C HIS A 80 1.31 7.96 6.69
N LYS A 81 1.32 8.98 5.82
CA LYS A 81 1.91 10.30 6.11
C LYS A 81 1.12 11.04 7.18
N THR A 82 -0.21 11.00 7.11
CA THR A 82 -1.09 11.66 8.10
C THR A 82 -1.01 11.00 9.47
N ALA A 83 -0.92 9.67 9.54
CA ALA A 83 -0.70 8.95 10.79
C ALA A 83 0.68 9.29 11.40
N SER A 84 1.73 9.35 10.58
CA SER A 84 3.08 9.75 11.04
C SER A 84 3.09 11.19 11.57
N LEU A 85 2.48 12.12 10.85
CA LEU A 85 2.43 13.54 11.21
C LEU A 85 1.60 13.78 12.47
N SER A 86 0.44 13.15 12.59
CA SER A 86 -0.42 13.25 13.78
C SER A 86 0.24 12.63 15.01
N GLY A 87 0.94 11.50 14.87
CA GLY A 87 1.73 10.89 15.94
C GLY A 87 2.85 11.81 16.43
N LEU A 88 3.60 12.43 15.52
CA LEU A 88 4.63 13.42 15.88
C LEU A 88 4.03 14.65 16.56
N ALA A 89 2.90 15.17 16.05
CA ALA A 89 2.21 16.29 16.67
C ALA A 89 1.73 15.95 18.09
N ALA A 90 1.24 14.73 18.33
CA ALA A 90 0.84 14.25 19.65
C ALA A 90 2.04 14.18 20.63
N ILE A 91 3.20 13.73 20.17
CA ILE A 91 4.44 13.71 20.98
C ILE A 91 4.85 15.14 21.37
N ILE A 92 4.91 16.06 20.40
CA ILE A 92 5.33 17.45 20.62
C ILE A 92 4.36 18.14 21.58
N THR A 93 3.05 18.02 21.34
CA THR A 93 2.02 18.64 22.18
C THR A 93 2.02 18.06 23.60
N GLY A 94 2.22 16.74 23.75
CA GLY A 94 2.32 16.08 25.06
C GLY A 94 3.56 16.47 25.88
N ILE A 95 4.64 16.92 25.22
CA ILE A 95 5.86 17.41 25.89
C ILE A 95 5.75 18.91 26.22
N VAL A 96 5.35 19.74 25.25
CA VAL A 96 5.38 21.21 25.37
C VAL A 96 4.18 21.75 26.16
N TRP A 97 2.98 21.17 25.99
CA TRP A 97 1.72 21.68 26.55
C TRP A 97 1.12 20.72 27.59
N GLY A 98 1.95 20.25 28.52
CA GLY A 98 1.57 19.30 29.58
C GLY A 98 0.42 19.78 30.48
N ASP A 99 0.21 21.09 30.60
CA ASP A 99 -0.81 21.69 31.48
C ASP A 99 -2.24 21.66 30.90
N ARG A 100 -2.42 21.23 29.64
CA ARG A 100 -3.73 21.19 28.95
C ARG A 100 -3.98 19.82 28.30
N PRO A 101 -4.28 18.77 29.09
CA PRO A 101 -4.41 17.40 28.61
C PRO A 101 -5.51 17.21 27.54
N TYR A 102 -6.51 18.09 27.49
CA TYR A 102 -7.57 18.06 26.48
C TYR A 102 -7.05 18.27 25.04
N ILE A 103 -6.04 19.12 24.84
CA ILE A 103 -5.45 19.37 23.52
C ILE A 103 -4.59 18.18 23.10
N CYS A 104 -3.83 17.60 24.04
CA CYS A 104 -3.07 16.37 23.81
C CYS A 104 -3.99 15.18 23.48
N GLY A 105 -5.15 15.09 24.12
CA GLY A 105 -6.11 14.01 23.96
C GLY A 105 -6.73 13.95 22.56
N THR A 106 -7.10 15.07 21.94
CA THR A 106 -7.69 15.09 20.59
C THR A 106 -6.69 14.63 19.53
N PHE A 107 -5.45 15.12 19.57
CA PHE A 107 -4.39 14.66 18.68
C PHE A 107 -4.03 13.19 18.91
N GLY A 108 -4.04 12.73 20.18
CA GLY A 108 -3.84 11.32 20.52
C GLY A 108 -4.93 10.41 19.93
N ILE A 109 -6.21 10.78 20.09
CA ILE A 109 -7.34 10.01 19.54
C ILE A 109 -7.29 9.98 18.01
N THR A 110 -7.03 11.12 17.36
CA THR A 110 -6.88 11.17 15.91
C THR A 110 -5.73 10.29 15.44
N ALA A 111 -4.56 10.34 16.09
CA ALA A 111 -3.41 9.49 15.75
C ALA A 111 -3.72 7.99 15.90
N VAL A 112 -4.46 7.59 16.94
CA VAL A 112 -4.90 6.21 17.15
C VAL A 112 -5.88 5.76 16.06
N ILE A 113 -6.86 6.60 15.71
CA ILE A 113 -7.84 6.30 14.64
C ILE A 113 -7.11 6.16 13.29
N THR A 114 -6.24 7.11 12.94
CA THR A 114 -5.51 7.05 11.65
C THR A 114 -4.54 5.88 11.60
N CYS A 115 -3.86 5.55 12.70
CA CYS A 115 -3.01 4.36 12.77
C CYS A 115 -3.83 3.06 12.68
N GLY A 116 -4.99 3.01 13.34
CA GLY A 116 -5.91 1.88 13.28
C GLY A 116 -6.39 1.64 11.85
N LEU A 117 -6.87 2.69 11.18
CA LEU A 117 -7.29 2.65 9.77
C LEU A 117 -6.14 2.24 8.85
N TYR A 118 -4.94 2.79 9.02
CA TYR A 118 -3.77 2.35 8.25
C TYR A 118 -3.48 0.85 8.46
N THR A 119 -3.59 0.38 9.70
CA THR A 119 -3.31 -1.03 10.04
C THR A 119 -4.31 -1.97 9.42
N VAL A 120 -5.62 -1.70 9.56
CA VAL A 120 -6.65 -2.61 9.04
C VAL A 120 -6.84 -2.49 7.53
N SER A 121 -6.64 -1.31 6.96
CA SER A 121 -6.96 -1.04 5.55
C SER A 121 -5.76 -1.11 4.61
N TRP A 122 -4.54 -0.86 5.08
CA TRP A 122 -3.36 -0.73 4.21
C TRP A 122 -2.20 -1.66 4.57
N GLN A 123 -2.01 -1.97 5.85
CA GLN A 123 -0.80 -2.69 6.29
C GLN A 123 -0.71 -4.13 5.74
N PHE A 124 -1.86 -4.77 5.49
CA PHE A 124 -1.91 -6.13 4.95
C PHE A 124 -2.12 -6.17 3.44
N ASP A 125 -2.48 -5.05 2.82
CA ASP A 125 -2.75 -4.98 1.38
C ASP A 125 -1.46 -5.25 0.57
N PRO A 126 -1.43 -6.20 -0.38
CA PRO A 126 -0.26 -6.46 -1.21
C PRO A 126 0.25 -5.23 -1.96
N CYS A 127 -0.63 -4.30 -2.33
CA CYS A 127 -0.28 -3.04 -2.98
C CYS A 127 0.59 -2.13 -2.10
N CYS A 128 0.63 -2.33 -0.78
CA CYS A 128 1.41 -1.49 0.11
C CYS A 128 2.92 -1.57 -0.16
N GLN A 129 3.38 -2.64 -0.80
CA GLN A 129 4.77 -2.86 -1.19
C GLN A 129 5.13 -2.22 -2.55
N TYR A 130 4.17 -1.61 -3.24
CA TYR A 130 4.35 -1.07 -4.57
C TYR A 130 4.17 0.44 -4.56
N GLN A 131 4.89 1.12 -5.46
CA GLN A 131 4.75 2.54 -5.72
C GLN A 131 4.51 2.76 -7.20
N VAL A 132 3.68 3.75 -7.52
CA VAL A 132 3.44 4.17 -8.90
C VAL A 132 4.66 4.95 -9.37
N GLU A 133 5.31 4.45 -10.42
CA GLU A 133 6.41 5.14 -11.07
C GLU A 133 5.91 5.89 -12.30
N THR A 134 6.02 7.21 -12.25
CA THR A 134 5.65 8.09 -13.37
C THR A 134 6.84 8.35 -14.31
N ASP A 135 8.06 8.16 -13.82
CA ASP A 135 9.29 8.46 -14.56
C ASP A 135 9.82 7.21 -15.25
N THR A 136 9.43 7.04 -16.51
CA THR A 136 9.73 5.83 -17.29
C THR A 136 11.22 5.67 -17.60
N SER A 137 11.99 6.74 -17.50
CA SER A 137 13.45 6.77 -17.68
C SER A 137 14.21 5.91 -16.66
N LYS A 138 13.59 5.62 -15.51
CA LYS A 138 14.18 4.85 -14.41
C LYS A 138 13.88 3.35 -14.50
N LEU A 139 13.06 2.93 -15.46
CA LEU A 139 12.65 1.54 -15.61
C LEU A 139 13.78 0.74 -16.29
N PRO A 140 14.15 -0.44 -15.75
CA PRO A 140 15.25 -1.24 -16.27
C PRO A 140 14.99 -1.82 -17.68
N HIS A 141 13.75 -1.76 -18.17
CA HIS A 141 13.32 -2.40 -19.42
C HIS A 141 12.62 -1.39 -20.36
N VAL A 142 13.34 -0.34 -20.75
CA VAL A 142 12.83 0.74 -21.63
C VAL A 142 12.32 0.21 -22.97
N GLU A 143 12.92 -0.86 -23.50
CA GLU A 143 12.49 -1.51 -24.76
C GLU A 143 11.06 -2.05 -24.70
N LEU A 144 10.57 -2.38 -23.51
CA LEU A 144 9.22 -2.90 -23.27
C LEU A 144 8.17 -1.79 -23.43
N LEU A 145 8.53 -0.53 -23.19
CA LEU A 145 7.65 0.62 -23.47
C LEU A 145 7.38 0.82 -24.96
N ALA A 146 8.31 0.41 -25.84
CA ALA A 146 8.10 0.49 -27.29
C ALA A 146 7.04 -0.51 -27.80
N VAL A 147 6.77 -1.57 -27.03
CA VAL A 147 5.80 -2.63 -27.36
C VAL A 147 4.38 -2.28 -26.88
N LEU A 148 4.24 -1.43 -25.86
CA LEU A 148 2.96 -1.12 -25.17
C LEU A 148 2.03 -0.15 -25.94
N GLY A 149 2.40 0.28 -27.15
CA GLY A 149 1.55 1.11 -28.01
C GLY A 149 1.29 2.53 -27.46
N PRO A 150 0.30 3.27 -28.00
CA PRO A 150 -0.06 4.62 -27.57
C PRO A 150 -0.84 4.69 -26.26
N SER A 151 -1.13 3.55 -25.63
CA SER A 151 -1.70 3.46 -24.28
C SER A 151 -0.76 4.14 -23.28
N SER A 152 -1.31 4.78 -22.25
CA SER A 152 -0.53 5.29 -21.11
C SER A 152 -0.55 4.26 -19.97
N PRO A 153 0.36 3.27 -19.96
CA PRO A 153 0.37 2.23 -18.94
C PRO A 153 0.78 2.79 -17.57
N THR A 154 0.26 2.16 -16.52
CA THR A 154 0.66 2.44 -15.14
C THR A 154 1.75 1.45 -14.73
N PHE A 155 2.88 1.98 -14.24
CA PHE A 155 4.00 1.18 -13.76
C PHE A 155 3.99 1.10 -12.23
N LEU A 156 3.97 -0.11 -11.70
CA LEU A 156 4.08 -0.38 -10.27
C LEU A 156 5.45 -1.02 -10.00
N VAL A 157 6.29 -0.34 -9.23
CA VAL A 157 7.59 -0.86 -8.82
C VAL A 157 7.54 -1.28 -7.36
N ARG A 158 8.04 -2.49 -7.10
CA ARG A 158 8.16 -3.01 -5.75
C ARG A 158 9.24 -2.26 -4.98
N LYS A 159 8.90 -1.80 -3.78
CA LYS A 159 9.78 -1.07 -2.87
C LYS A 159 9.74 -1.69 -1.50
N ASP A 160 10.91 -2.03 -0.95
CA ASP A 160 10.97 -2.57 0.42
C ASP A 160 10.62 -1.46 1.43
N ASP A 161 9.39 -1.53 1.94
CA ASP A 161 8.81 -0.57 2.88
C ASP A 161 9.01 -0.94 4.36
N LYS A 162 9.83 -1.96 4.68
CA LYS A 162 10.06 -2.38 6.07
C LYS A 162 10.53 -1.24 6.97
N ARG A 163 11.51 -0.44 6.52
CA ARG A 163 12.04 0.69 7.31
C ARG A 163 10.97 1.74 7.59
N ARG A 164 10.20 2.09 6.55
CA ARG A 164 9.10 3.06 6.62
C ARG A 164 8.02 2.59 7.60
N ARG A 165 7.68 1.30 7.57
CA ARG A 165 6.73 0.67 8.50
C ARG A 165 7.25 0.65 9.95
N ILE A 166 8.51 0.29 10.17
CA ILE A 166 9.12 0.29 11.52
C ILE A 166 9.10 1.69 12.12
N LEU A 167 9.50 2.70 11.34
CA LEU A 167 9.48 4.10 11.80
C LEU A 167 8.07 4.54 12.20
N HIS A 168 7.07 4.30 11.35
CA HIS A 168 5.68 4.63 11.66
C HIS A 168 5.21 3.94 12.93
N THR A 169 5.40 2.62 13.06
CA THR A 169 5.01 1.86 14.25
C THR A 169 5.67 2.41 15.51
N SER A 170 6.96 2.77 15.44
CA SER A 170 7.69 3.34 16.58
C SER A 170 7.10 4.70 17.00
N ILE A 171 6.81 5.59 16.03
CA ILE A 171 6.21 6.91 16.29
C ILE A 171 4.84 6.76 16.93
N THR A 172 3.98 5.89 16.39
CA THR A 172 2.65 5.66 16.95
C THR A 172 2.74 5.10 18.37
N LEU A 173 3.63 4.13 18.62
CA LEU A 173 3.78 3.53 19.93
C LEU A 173 4.24 4.56 20.96
N THR A 174 5.23 5.38 20.63
CA THR A 174 5.71 6.46 21.50
C THR A 174 4.62 7.50 21.76
N ALA A 175 3.88 7.92 20.74
CA ALA A 175 2.77 8.86 20.90
C ALA A 175 1.69 8.31 21.84
N LEU A 176 1.34 7.03 21.70
CA LEU A 176 0.34 6.37 22.54
C LEU A 176 0.81 6.28 23.99
N SER A 177 2.07 5.91 24.24
CA SER A 177 2.63 5.86 25.59
C SER A 177 2.63 7.22 26.29
N ILE A 178 3.01 8.29 25.58
CA ILE A 178 3.01 9.66 26.13
C ILE A 178 1.58 10.12 26.43
N CYS A 179 0.64 9.91 25.51
CA CYS A 179 -0.77 10.25 25.71
C CYS A 179 -1.36 9.48 26.91
N ALA A 180 -1.11 8.18 27.02
CA ALA A 180 -1.59 7.35 28.13
C ALA A 180 -1.01 7.82 29.48
N TRP A 181 0.30 8.13 29.51
CA TRP A 181 0.97 8.65 30.71
C TRP A 181 0.38 9.99 31.17
N ARG A 182 0.14 10.91 30.23
CA ARG A 182 -0.47 12.22 30.54
C ARG A 182 -1.92 12.09 31.00
N LEU A 183 -2.70 11.19 30.41
CA LEU A 183 -4.05 10.89 30.89
C LEU A 183 -4.03 10.31 32.31
N TYR A 184 -3.11 9.39 32.61
CA TYR A 184 -2.95 8.84 33.95
C TYR A 184 -2.65 9.94 34.99
N GLN A 185 -1.73 10.86 34.67
CA GLN A 185 -1.46 12.03 35.52
C GLN A 185 -2.66 12.97 35.70
N ALA A 186 -3.56 13.07 34.71
CA ALA A 186 -4.73 13.93 34.81
C ALA A 186 -5.84 13.32 35.68
N PHE A 187 -5.90 11.99 35.81
CA PHE A 187 -6.91 11.29 36.59
C PHE A 187 -6.50 10.95 38.03
N ASN A 188 -5.20 11.05 38.37
CA ASN A 188 -4.65 10.68 39.68
C ASN A 188 -3.91 11.85 40.34
#